data_AF-A0A8H4F4Q5-F1
#
_entry.id   AF-A0A8H4F4Q5-F1
#
_cell.length_a   1.000
_cell.length_b   1.000
_cell.length_c   1.000
_cell.angle_alpha   90.00
_cell.angle_beta   90.00
_cell.angle_gamma   90.00
#
_symmetry.space_group_name_H-M   'P 1'
#
loop_
_entity.id
_entity.type
_entity.pdbx_description
1 polymer ?
#
loop_
_entity_poly.entity_id
_entity_poly.type
_entity_poly.pdbx_seq_one_letter_code
_entity_poly.pdbx_strand_id
1 'polypeptide(L)'
;MDEHGFEARLRHLEHVLLGQNNTQPKGNSETLVKRVEALQKELDVVYKNNKPIRDFVTKYDTHAKLLNPNTSTYTMEREILAPDVKLELLLTANDDLEKFAQEVKQVKDLEYVVSGSEFEVIETLGPKLASLEVTHTDQISELNQITKQVSDFMERYNHTVNTLSEIFIQWDHILTNMESHVGALERQKTAA
;
A
#
# COMPACT_ATOMS: atom_id res chain seq x y z
N MET A 1 6.69 -11.24 -12.33
CA MET A 1 7.94 -12.05 -12.40
C MET A 1 7.99 -12.54 -13.83
N ASP A 2 8.75 -11.85 -14.66
CA ASP A 2 8.59 -11.94 -16.11
C ASP A 2 9.38 -13.13 -16.65
N GLU A 3 8.71 -14.27 -16.75
CA GLU A 3 9.21 -15.53 -17.30
C GLU A 3 9.86 -15.32 -18.69
N HIS A 4 9.28 -14.41 -19.48
CA HIS A 4 9.74 -14.05 -20.82
C HIS A 4 11.04 -13.22 -20.86
N GLY A 5 11.38 -12.51 -19.78
CA GLY A 5 12.60 -11.69 -19.71
C GLY A 5 13.86 -12.55 -19.57
N PHE A 6 13.76 -13.63 -18.80
CA PHE A 6 14.87 -14.57 -18.62
C PHE A 6 15.11 -15.41 -19.87
N GLU A 7 14.05 -15.85 -20.54
CA GLU A 7 14.15 -16.65 -21.76
C GLU A 7 14.75 -15.84 -22.91
N ALA A 8 14.35 -14.57 -23.07
CA ALA A 8 14.96 -13.68 -24.06
C ALA A 8 16.47 -13.44 -23.80
N ARG A 9 16.85 -13.29 -22.52
CA ARG A 9 18.25 -13.12 -22.11
C ARG A 9 19.06 -14.40 -22.31
N LEU A 10 18.47 -15.56 -22.03
CA LEU A 10 19.09 -16.86 -22.25
C LEU A 10 19.33 -17.10 -23.74
N ARG A 11 18.33 -16.83 -24.58
CA ARG A 11 18.45 -16.92 -26.03
C ARG A 11 19.48 -15.96 -26.62
N HIS A 12 19.59 -14.75 -26.06
CA HIS A 12 20.64 -13.80 -26.44
C HIS A 12 22.03 -14.32 -26.05
N LEU A 13 22.19 -14.87 -24.84
CA LEU A 13 23.45 -15.46 -24.40
C LEU A 13 23.85 -16.68 -25.23
N GLU A 14 22.91 -17.56 -25.56
CA GLU A 14 23.14 -18.68 -26.48
C GLU A 14 23.56 -18.18 -27.87
N HIS A 15 22.88 -17.14 -28.39
CA HIS A 15 23.23 -16.56 -29.68
C HIS A 15 24.64 -15.96 -29.69
N VAL A 16 25.05 -15.28 -28.62
CA VAL A 16 26.40 -14.71 -28.48
C VAL A 16 27.46 -15.79 -28.30
N LEU A 17 27.15 -16.90 -27.60
CA LEU A 17 28.09 -17.98 -27.34
C LEU A 17 28.31 -18.94 -28.51
N LEU A 18 27.23 -19.35 -29.18
CA LEU A 18 27.31 -20.31 -30.30
C LEU A 18 27.42 -19.63 -31.66
N GLY A 19 27.07 -18.33 -31.76
CA GLY A 19 26.96 -17.64 -33.03
C GLY A 19 25.84 -18.21 -33.91
N GLN A 20 25.56 -17.52 -35.01
CA GLN A 20 24.45 -17.82 -35.93
C GLN A 20 24.65 -19.10 -36.78
N ASN A 21 25.73 -19.84 -36.56
CA ASN A 21 26.10 -21.02 -37.34
C ASN A 21 25.74 -22.29 -36.60
N ASN A 22 24.54 -22.81 -36.87
CA ASN A 22 24.08 -24.14 -36.46
C ASN A 22 24.78 -25.26 -37.26
N THR A 23 26.10 -25.16 -37.44
CA THR A 23 26.95 -26.21 -37.96
C THR A 23 27.69 -26.84 -36.80
N GLN A 24 27.42 -28.13 -36.58
CA GLN A 24 28.06 -28.96 -35.58
C GLN A 24 29.57 -28.67 -35.44
N PRO A 25 30.12 -28.65 -34.21
CA PRO A 25 31.55 -28.57 -34.04
C PRO A 25 32.18 -29.89 -34.51
N LYS A 26 32.81 -29.87 -35.68
CA LYS A 26 33.87 -30.83 -35.98
C LYS A 26 34.98 -30.61 -34.93
N GLY A 27 35.00 -31.48 -33.92
CA GLY A 27 36.23 -32.00 -33.35
C GLY A 27 37.18 -31.09 -32.57
N ASN A 28 36.73 -30.01 -31.92
CA ASN A 28 37.57 -29.32 -30.92
C ASN A 28 36.89 -29.32 -29.55
N SER A 29 37.21 -30.33 -28.74
CA SER A 29 36.89 -30.44 -27.31
C SER A 29 37.77 -29.52 -26.46
N GLU A 30 37.85 -28.25 -26.83
CA GLU A 30 38.50 -27.23 -26.01
C GLU A 30 37.43 -26.28 -25.52
N THR A 31 37.37 -26.09 -24.19
CA THR A 31 36.46 -25.13 -23.59
C THR A 31 36.75 -23.74 -24.18
N LEU A 32 35.71 -22.93 -24.40
CA LEU A 32 35.87 -21.54 -24.88
C LEU A 32 36.86 -20.76 -24.00
N VAL A 33 36.91 -21.10 -22.72
CA VAL A 33 37.91 -20.63 -21.75
C VAL A 33 39.34 -20.90 -22.21
N LYS A 34 39.66 -22.11 -22.68
CA LYS A 34 41.01 -22.43 -23.20
C LYS A 34 41.33 -21.69 -24.49
N ARG A 35 40.34 -21.49 -25.38
CA ARG A 35 40.55 -20.69 -26.61
C ARG A 35 40.78 -19.22 -26.30
N VAL A 36 40.01 -18.66 -25.36
CA VAL A 36 40.20 -17.28 -24.88
C VAL A 36 41.55 -17.16 -24.17
N GLU A 37 41.96 -18.15 -23.38
CA GLU A 37 43.26 -18.15 -22.71
C GLU A 37 44.43 -18.26 -23.70
N ALA A 38 44.29 -19.08 -24.76
CA ALA A 38 45.27 -19.16 -25.84
C ALA A 38 45.36 -17.84 -26.61
N LEU A 39 44.22 -17.26 -26.98
CA LEU A 39 44.15 -15.93 -27.61
C LEU A 39 44.69 -14.82 -26.69
N GLN A 40 44.45 -14.91 -25.38
CA GLN A 40 44.98 -13.97 -24.40
C GLN A 40 46.50 -14.10 -24.31
N LYS A 41 47.05 -15.32 -24.34
CA LYS A 41 48.50 -15.53 -24.37
C LYS A 41 49.12 -15.01 -25.68
N GLU A 42 48.49 -15.26 -26.83
CA GLU A 42 48.93 -14.69 -28.11
C GLU A 42 48.85 -13.16 -28.13
N LEU A 43 47.75 -12.60 -27.61
CA LEU A 43 47.54 -11.16 -27.52
C LEU A 43 48.53 -10.50 -26.56
N ASP A 44 48.86 -11.14 -25.42
CA ASP A 44 49.85 -10.64 -24.46
C ASP A 44 51.27 -10.70 -25.05
N VAL A 45 51.58 -11.73 -25.85
CA VAL A 45 52.84 -11.79 -26.63
C VAL A 45 52.90 -10.65 -27.67
N VAL A 46 51.81 -10.40 -28.40
CA VAL A 46 51.72 -9.30 -29.38
C VAL A 46 51.81 -7.94 -28.69
N TYR A 47 51.19 -7.80 -27.52
CA TYR A 47 51.21 -6.59 -26.70
C TYR A 47 52.61 -6.28 -26.16
N LYS A 48 53.35 -7.32 -25.72
CA LYS A 48 54.74 -7.19 -25.26
C LYS A 48 55.71 -6.90 -26.41
N ASN A 49 55.47 -7.47 -27.59
CA ASN A 49 56.35 -7.30 -28.75
C ASN A 49 56.18 -5.93 -29.44
N ASN A 50 54.98 -5.32 -29.39
CA ASN A 50 54.69 -4.07 -30.07
C ASN A 50 54.54 -2.89 -29.09
N LYS A 51 55.66 -2.19 -28.84
CA LYS A 51 55.67 -0.88 -28.16
C LYS A 51 54.58 0.11 -28.62
N PRO A 52 54.28 0.30 -29.93
CA PRO A 52 53.25 1.25 -30.36
C PRO A 52 51.83 0.88 -29.92
N ILE A 53 51.53 -0.42 -29.76
CA ILE A 53 50.20 -0.86 -29.28
C ILE A 53 50.07 -0.56 -27.79
N ARG A 54 51.12 -0.78 -27.01
CA ARG A 54 51.17 -0.40 -25.59
C ARG A 54 51.02 1.11 -25.39
N ASP A 55 51.72 1.89 -26.21
CA ASP A 55 51.62 3.35 -26.19
C ASP A 55 50.24 3.84 -26.66
N PHE A 56 49.59 3.12 -27.59
CA PHE A 56 48.23 3.40 -28.00
C PHE A 56 47.22 3.05 -26.91
N VAL A 57 47.30 1.88 -26.26
CA VAL A 57 46.36 1.47 -25.19
C VAL A 57 46.41 2.42 -23.99
N THR A 58 47.62 2.84 -23.61
CA THR A 58 47.82 3.83 -22.52
C THR A 58 47.28 5.22 -22.88
N LYS A 59 47.50 5.69 -24.11
CA LYS A 59 46.93 6.96 -24.61
C LYS A 59 45.43 6.87 -24.87
N TYR A 60 44.93 5.69 -25.28
CA TYR A 60 43.52 5.45 -25.57
C TYR A 60 42.70 5.65 -24.31
N ASP A 61 43.11 5.12 -23.16
CA ASP A 61 42.35 5.31 -21.91
C ASP A 61 42.27 6.80 -21.51
N THR A 62 43.33 7.56 -21.78
CA THR A 62 43.39 9.01 -21.51
C THR A 62 42.46 9.80 -22.46
N HIS A 63 42.38 9.37 -23.72
CA HIS A 63 41.57 10.03 -24.76
C HIS A 63 40.25 9.31 -25.07
N ALA A 64 39.89 8.26 -24.31
CA ALA A 64 38.68 7.46 -24.54
C ALA A 64 37.42 8.32 -24.41
N LYS A 65 37.47 9.33 -23.53
CA LYS A 65 36.41 10.33 -23.36
C LYS A 65 36.25 11.26 -24.58
N LEU A 66 37.34 11.50 -25.33
CA LEU A 66 37.35 12.33 -26.53
C LEU A 66 37.02 11.54 -27.79
N LEU A 67 37.33 10.23 -27.80
CA LEU A 67 37.15 9.35 -28.94
C LEU A 67 35.79 8.66 -28.97
N ASN A 68 35.07 8.62 -27.84
CA ASN A 68 33.72 8.08 -27.80
C ASN A 68 32.73 9.12 -28.37
N PRO A 69 32.14 8.87 -29.55
CA PRO A 69 31.29 9.83 -30.25
C PRO A 69 30.01 10.17 -29.50
N ASN A 70 29.62 9.36 -28.51
CA ASN A 70 28.44 9.62 -27.68
C ASN A 70 28.73 10.63 -26.55
N THR A 71 30.01 10.76 -26.15
CA THR A 71 30.42 11.65 -25.07
C THR A 71 31.10 12.91 -25.61
N SER A 72 31.90 12.83 -26.67
CA SER A 72 32.78 13.94 -27.05
C SER A 72 32.08 15.14 -27.69
N THR A 73 31.08 14.94 -28.55
CA THR A 73 30.35 16.03 -29.20
C THR A 73 29.45 16.77 -28.22
N TYR A 74 28.59 16.04 -27.50
CA TYR A 74 27.63 16.64 -26.56
C TYR A 74 28.28 17.27 -25.33
N THR A 75 29.41 16.74 -24.82
CA THR A 75 30.07 17.35 -23.65
C THR A 75 30.92 18.55 -24.02
N MET A 76 31.63 18.53 -25.16
CA MET A 76 32.35 19.71 -25.64
C MET A 76 31.40 20.83 -26.04
N GLU A 77 30.32 20.56 -26.77
CA GLU A 77 29.35 21.61 -27.12
C GLU A 77 28.66 22.21 -25.90
N ARG A 78 28.47 21.42 -24.83
CA ARG A 78 27.90 21.90 -23.57
C ARG A 78 28.89 22.75 -22.75
N GLU A 79 30.18 22.45 -22.84
CA GLU A 79 31.24 23.22 -22.16
C GLU A 79 31.62 24.48 -22.96
N ILE A 80 31.60 24.40 -24.29
CA ILE A 80 31.91 25.46 -25.28
C ILE A 80 30.69 26.36 -25.59
N LEU A 81 29.57 26.25 -24.85
CA LEU A 81 28.53 27.27 -24.96
C LEU A 81 29.13 28.65 -24.64
N ALA A 82 29.09 29.54 -25.64
CA ALA A 82 29.56 30.91 -25.51
C ALA A 82 28.80 31.61 -24.37
N PRO A 83 29.44 32.54 -23.63
CA PRO A 83 28.82 33.25 -22.51
C PRO A 83 27.47 33.88 -22.87
N ASP A 84 27.34 34.41 -24.09
CA ASP A 84 26.11 35.04 -24.58
C ASP A 84 24.94 34.05 -24.71
N VAL A 85 25.20 32.83 -25.18
CA VAL A 85 24.16 31.78 -25.31
C VAL A 85 23.76 31.24 -23.93
N LYS A 86 24.70 31.18 -22.99
CA LYS A 86 24.39 30.85 -21.58
C LYS A 86 23.50 31.92 -20.95
N LEU A 87 23.74 33.20 -21.26
CA LEU A 87 22.94 34.32 -20.78
C LEU A 87 21.53 34.31 -21.38
N GLU A 88 21.40 34.08 -22.68
CA GLU A 88 20.09 33.93 -23.33
C GLU A 88 19.28 32.75 -22.78
N LEU A 89 19.94 31.61 -22.56
CA LEU A 89 19.32 30.43 -21.94
C LEU A 89 18.83 30.73 -20.52
N LEU A 90 19.64 31.43 -19.72
CA LEU A 90 19.27 31.80 -18.34
C LEU A 90 18.10 32.78 -18.33
N LEU A 91 18.11 33.79 -19.21
CA LEU A 91 17.01 34.75 -19.34
C LEU A 91 15.71 34.07 -19.78
N THR A 92 15.80 33.13 -20.72
CA THR A 92 14.63 32.35 -21.17
C THR A 92 14.09 31.44 -20.07
N ALA A 93 14.99 30.86 -19.26
CA ALA A 93 14.63 29.96 -18.16
C ALA A 93 14.31 30.69 -16.83
N ASN A 94 14.44 32.01 -16.76
CA ASN A 94 14.33 32.75 -15.49
C ASN A 94 12.94 32.58 -14.85
N ASP A 95 11.87 32.72 -15.63
CA ASP A 95 10.50 32.60 -15.14
C ASP A 95 10.21 31.17 -14.64
N ASP A 96 10.78 30.17 -15.29
CA ASP A 96 10.64 28.77 -14.88
C ASP A 96 11.47 28.46 -13.63
N LEU A 97 12.65 29.06 -13.48
CA LEU A 97 13.45 28.98 -12.26
C LEU A 97 12.77 29.66 -11.08
N GLU A 98 12.09 30.79 -11.30
CA GLU A 98 11.31 31.46 -10.26
C GLU A 98 10.10 30.63 -9.81
N LYS A 99 9.37 30.04 -10.75
CA LYS A 99 8.27 29.09 -10.43
C LYS A 99 8.80 27.88 -9.67
N PHE A 100 9.90 27.28 -10.15
CA PHE A 100 10.51 26.14 -9.49
C PHE A 100 10.98 26.50 -8.07
N ALA A 101 11.56 27.69 -7.86
CA ALA A 101 11.94 28.16 -6.54
C ALA A 101 10.73 28.32 -5.60
N GLN A 102 9.60 28.81 -6.12
CA GLN A 102 8.35 28.87 -5.35
C GLN A 102 7.80 27.49 -5.01
N GLU A 103 7.80 26.55 -5.96
CA GLU A 103 7.37 25.17 -5.75
C GLU A 103 8.27 24.46 -4.73
N VAL A 104 9.59 24.60 -4.83
CA VAL A 104 10.54 24.04 -3.87
C VAL A 104 10.32 24.63 -2.47
N LYS A 105 10.00 25.92 -2.38
CA LYS A 105 9.65 26.54 -1.10
C LYS A 105 8.36 25.94 -0.52
N GLN A 106 7.33 25.75 -1.33
CA GLN A 106 6.09 25.08 -0.90
C GLN A 106 6.34 23.64 -0.44
N VAL A 107 7.16 22.89 -1.18
CA VAL A 107 7.55 21.52 -0.80
C VAL A 107 8.29 21.51 0.54
N LYS A 108 9.20 22.47 0.75
CA LYS A 108 9.92 22.61 2.03
C LYS A 108 8.98 22.98 3.19
N ASP A 109 8.01 23.86 2.94
CA ASP A 109 7.00 24.22 3.94
C ASP A 109 6.11 23.00 4.31
N LEU A 110 5.88 22.09 3.36
CA LEU A 110 5.11 20.85 3.53
C LEU A 110 5.92 19.69 4.15
N GLU A 111 7.25 19.81 4.25
CA GLU A 111 8.14 18.78 4.83
C GLU A 111 7.78 18.47 6.29
N TYR A 112 7.34 19.50 7.04
CA TYR A 112 6.88 19.36 8.42
C TYR A 112 5.59 18.53 8.54
N VAL A 113 4.70 18.59 7.55
CA VAL A 113 3.44 17.83 7.57
C VAL A 113 3.73 16.35 7.32
N VAL A 114 4.62 16.04 6.38
CA VAL A 114 5.01 14.65 6.07
C VAL A 114 5.83 14.04 7.20
N SER A 115 6.68 14.84 7.86
CA SER A 115 7.50 14.42 8.99
C SER A 115 6.83 14.64 10.35
N GLY A 116 5.55 15.02 10.36
CA GLY A 116 4.81 15.30 11.56
C GLY A 116 4.71 14.05 12.43
N SER A 117 5.18 14.13 13.67
CA SER A 117 5.08 13.06 14.67
C SER A 117 3.65 12.56 14.92
N GLU A 118 2.65 13.29 14.43
CA GLU A 118 1.23 12.93 14.45
C GLU A 118 0.95 11.61 13.73
N PHE A 119 1.72 11.26 12.69
CA PHE A 119 1.59 9.98 11.99
C PHE A 119 2.15 8.79 12.77
N GLU A 120 3.14 9.00 13.64
CA GLU A 120 3.62 7.96 14.57
C GLU A 120 2.53 7.61 15.59
N VAL A 121 1.71 8.59 15.97
CA VAL A 121 0.58 8.39 16.89
C VAL A 121 -0.47 7.48 16.26
N ILE A 122 -0.66 7.52 14.94
CA ILE A 122 -1.62 6.65 14.22
C ILE A 122 -1.24 5.17 14.34
N GLU A 123 0.05 4.83 14.28
CA GLU A 123 0.51 3.44 14.46
C GLU A 123 0.20 2.91 15.87
N THR A 124 0.21 3.79 16.88
CA THR A 124 -0.15 3.42 18.27
C THR A 124 -1.65 3.46 18.54
N LEU A 125 -2.40 4.36 17.90
CA LEU A 125 -3.83 4.54 18.10
C LEU A 125 -4.67 3.58 17.26
N GLY A 126 -4.20 3.17 16.09
CA GLY A 126 -4.84 2.18 15.23
C GLY A 126 -5.23 0.88 15.96
N PRO A 127 -4.28 0.17 16.61
CA PRO A 127 -4.61 -1.06 17.34
C PRO A 127 -5.49 -0.80 18.57
N LYS A 128 -5.33 0.35 19.23
CA LYS A 128 -6.21 0.74 20.35
C LYS A 128 -7.65 0.98 19.88
N LEU A 129 -7.83 1.66 18.76
CA LEU A 129 -9.14 1.91 18.16
C LEU A 129 -9.80 0.62 17.71
N ALA A 130 -9.05 -0.29 17.07
CA ALA A 130 -9.57 -1.61 16.69
C ALA A 130 -10.01 -2.43 17.92
N SER A 131 -9.23 -2.42 19.01
CA SER A 131 -9.63 -3.08 20.26
C SER A 131 -10.87 -2.46 20.90
N LEU A 132 -11.02 -1.14 20.78
CA LEU A 132 -12.18 -0.41 21.28
C LEU A 132 -13.43 -0.69 20.44
N GLU A 133 -13.29 -0.81 19.12
CA GLU A 133 -14.38 -1.13 18.20
C GLU A 133 -14.98 -2.51 18.48
N VAL A 134 -14.14 -3.52 18.75
CA VAL A 134 -14.58 -4.85 19.17
C VAL A 134 -15.37 -4.76 20.49
N THR A 135 -14.80 -4.08 21.49
CA THR A 135 -15.46 -3.91 22.80
C THR A 135 -16.81 -3.20 22.65
N HIS A 136 -16.90 -2.17 21.81
CA HIS A 136 -18.13 -1.43 21.57
C HIS A 136 -19.19 -2.28 20.84
N THR A 137 -18.76 -3.15 19.93
CA THR A 137 -19.65 -4.11 19.26
C THR A 137 -20.26 -5.09 20.26
N ASP A 138 -19.46 -5.61 21.18
CA ASP A 138 -19.92 -6.51 22.24
C ASP A 138 -20.90 -5.78 23.18
N GLN A 139 -20.58 -4.55 23.58
CA GLN A 139 -21.46 -3.72 24.41
C GLN A 139 -22.82 -3.44 23.74
N ILE A 140 -22.83 -3.18 22.43
CA ILE A 140 -24.10 -3.02 21.68
C ILE A 140 -24.91 -4.33 21.70
N SER A 141 -24.25 -5.47 21.55
CA SER A 141 -24.92 -6.77 21.59
C SER A 141 -25.55 -7.04 22.97
N GLU A 142 -24.80 -6.83 24.05
CA GLU A 142 -25.28 -6.98 25.42
C GLU A 142 -26.42 -6.03 25.74
N LEU A 143 -26.29 -4.75 25.35
CA LEU A 143 -27.32 -3.75 25.57
C LEU A 143 -28.63 -4.15 24.87
N ASN A 144 -28.54 -4.60 23.61
CA ASN A 144 -29.72 -5.09 22.88
C ASN A 144 -30.37 -6.30 23.56
N GLN A 145 -29.58 -7.22 24.10
CA GLN A 145 -30.11 -8.38 24.83
C GLN A 145 -30.82 -7.95 26.12
N ILE A 146 -30.23 -7.04 26.89
CA ILE A 146 -30.83 -6.50 28.12
C ILE A 146 -32.12 -5.74 27.78
N THR A 147 -32.12 -4.91 26.75
CA THR A 147 -33.32 -4.17 26.30
C THR A 147 -34.45 -5.13 25.93
N LYS A 148 -34.14 -6.24 25.25
CA LYS A 148 -35.14 -7.29 24.96
C LYS A 148 -35.66 -7.92 26.25
N GLN A 149 -34.78 -8.31 27.17
CA GLN A 149 -35.21 -8.90 28.44
C GLN A 149 -36.10 -7.97 29.27
N VAL A 150 -35.77 -6.68 29.31
CA VAL A 150 -36.57 -5.66 30.00
C VAL A 150 -37.92 -5.48 29.31
N SER A 151 -37.95 -5.49 27.98
CA SER A 151 -39.21 -5.40 27.21
C SER A 151 -40.12 -6.60 27.49
N ASP A 152 -39.56 -7.82 27.43
CA ASP A 152 -40.30 -9.05 27.73
C ASP A 152 -40.80 -9.09 29.19
N PHE A 153 -39.99 -8.57 30.13
CA PHE A 153 -40.40 -8.43 31.51
C PHE A 153 -41.56 -7.45 31.66
N MET A 154 -41.51 -6.30 30.98
CA MET A 154 -42.56 -5.31 31.01
C MET A 154 -43.87 -5.84 30.39
N GLU A 155 -43.77 -6.62 29.32
CA GLU A 155 -44.92 -7.28 28.70
C GLU A 155 -45.57 -8.30 29.64
N ARG A 156 -44.77 -9.16 30.29
CA ARG A 156 -45.27 -10.10 31.31
C ARG A 156 -45.90 -9.40 32.50
N TYR A 157 -45.30 -8.30 32.95
CA TYR A 157 -45.85 -7.49 34.03
C TYR A 157 -47.21 -6.90 33.64
N ASN A 158 -47.31 -6.28 32.45
CA ASN A 158 -48.57 -5.75 31.95
C ASN A 158 -49.65 -6.84 31.82
N HIS A 159 -49.29 -8.03 31.34
CA HIS A 159 -50.22 -9.16 31.26
C HIS A 159 -50.70 -9.61 32.65
N THR A 160 -49.79 -9.69 33.62
CA THR A 160 -50.12 -10.08 35.00
C THR A 160 -51.02 -9.03 35.66
N VAL A 161 -50.76 -7.74 35.46
CA VAL A 161 -51.61 -6.66 35.96
C VAL A 161 -52.99 -6.72 35.31
N ASN A 162 -53.07 -6.93 34.00
CA ASN A 162 -54.36 -7.01 33.30
C ASN A 162 -55.22 -8.18 33.78
N THR A 163 -54.62 -9.37 33.93
CA THR A 163 -55.32 -10.55 34.46
C THR A 163 -55.75 -10.35 35.92
N LEU A 164 -54.89 -9.73 36.75
CA LEU A 164 -55.25 -9.38 38.13
C LEU A 164 -56.43 -8.39 38.17
N SER A 165 -56.42 -7.36 37.31
CA SER A 165 -57.53 -6.42 37.17
C SER A 165 -58.82 -7.12 36.75
N GLU A 166 -58.78 -8.05 35.81
CA GLU A 166 -59.95 -8.84 35.39
C GLU A 166 -60.51 -9.71 36.53
N ILE A 167 -59.64 -10.34 37.32
CA ILE A 167 -60.05 -11.11 38.51
C ILE A 167 -60.72 -10.21 39.54
N PHE A 168 -60.17 -9.02 39.80
CA PHE A 168 -60.78 -8.07 40.74
C PHE A 168 -62.17 -7.61 40.27
N ILE A 169 -62.34 -7.36 38.97
CA ILE A 169 -63.65 -7.01 38.41
C ILE A 169 -64.64 -8.18 38.58
N GLN A 170 -64.23 -9.43 38.34
CA GLN A 170 -65.09 -10.60 38.58
C GLN A 170 -65.46 -10.73 40.07
N TRP A 171 -64.52 -10.53 40.98
CA TRP A 171 -64.79 -10.58 42.41
C TRP A 171 -65.77 -9.49 42.85
N ASP A 172 -65.64 -8.27 42.33
CA ASP A 172 -66.58 -7.19 42.59
C ASP A 172 -68.00 -7.53 42.12
N HIS A 173 -68.14 -8.13 40.94
CA HIS A 173 -69.42 -8.62 40.45
C HIS A 173 -70.03 -9.73 41.33
N ILE A 174 -69.21 -10.69 41.78
CA ILE A 174 -69.67 -11.77 42.68
C ILE A 174 -70.11 -11.18 44.02
N LEU A 175 -69.32 -10.26 44.59
CA LEU A 175 -69.62 -9.60 45.86
C LEU A 175 -70.94 -8.80 45.75
N THR A 176 -71.08 -7.98 44.71
CA THR A 176 -72.28 -7.19 44.45
C THR A 176 -73.52 -8.08 44.30
N ASN A 177 -73.40 -9.23 43.61
CA ASN A 177 -74.50 -10.18 43.48
C ASN A 177 -74.87 -10.83 44.83
N MET A 178 -73.89 -11.19 45.64
CA MET A 178 -74.13 -11.72 46.99
C MET A 178 -74.79 -10.67 47.89
N GLU A 179 -74.30 -9.44 47.89
CA GLU A 179 -74.90 -8.33 48.63
C GLU A 179 -76.34 -8.06 48.19
N SER A 180 -76.62 -8.07 46.89
CA SER A 180 -77.97 -7.94 46.36
C SER A 180 -78.88 -9.09 46.81
N HIS A 181 -78.38 -10.32 46.85
CA HIS A 181 -79.15 -11.49 47.29
C HIS A 181 -79.46 -11.43 48.79
N VAL A 182 -78.46 -11.10 49.62
CA VAL A 182 -78.63 -10.91 51.07
C VAL A 182 -79.60 -9.76 51.34
N GLY A 183 -79.45 -8.63 50.65
CA GLY A 183 -80.37 -7.50 50.78
C GLY A 183 -81.81 -7.85 50.39
N ALA A 184 -82.02 -8.72 49.40
CA ALA A 184 -83.35 -9.22 49.05
C ALA A 184 -83.95 -10.09 50.16
N LEU A 185 -83.15 -10.98 50.76
CA LEU A 185 -83.57 -11.83 51.88
C LEU A 185 -83.90 -11.01 53.14
N GLU A 186 -83.11 -9.97 53.45
CA GLU A 186 -83.38 -9.08 54.58
C GLU A 186 -84.68 -8.29 54.41
N ARG A 187 -84.97 -7.81 53.19
CA ARG A 187 -86.25 -7.17 52.87
C ARG A 187 -87.43 -8.13 53.02
N GLN A 188 -87.26 -9.40 52.64
CA GLN A 188 -88.30 -10.41 52.79
C GLN A 188 -88.55 -10.76 54.26
N LYS A 189 -87.50 -10.77 55.10
CA LYS A 189 -87.60 -11.01 56.54
C LYS A 189 -88.21 -9.85 57.32
N THR A 190 -88.04 -8.62 56.85
CA THR A 190 -88.62 -7.41 57.48
C THR A 190 -90.06 -7.12 57.04
N ALA A 191 -90.51 -7.73 55.94
CA ALA A 191 -91.88 -7.65 55.44
C ALA A 191 -92.82 -8.75 55.97
N ALA A 192 -92.30 -9.70 56.76
CA ALA A 192 -93.05 -10.75 57.46
C ALA A 192 -93.17 -10.41 58.95
#